data_AF-A0A4R5EFM0-F1
#
_entry.id   AF-A0A4R5EFM0-F1
#
_cell.length_a   1.000
_cell.length_b   1.000
_cell.length_c   1.000
_cell.angle_alpha   90.00
_cell.angle_beta   90.00
_cell.angle_gamma   90.00
#
_symmetry.space_group_name_H-M   'P 1'
#
loop_
_entity.id
_entity.type
_entity.pdbx_description
1 polymer ?
#
loop_
_entity_poly.entity_id
_entity_poly.type
_entity_poly.pdbx_seq_one_letter_code
_entity_poly.pdbx_strand_id
1 'polypeptide(L)'
;MQKVVRPEHVPHYLEGGYDLVAGYVHRFHDVRELTTPGALIRGLGLIYEGSPFTPMSEEIHVIRWPAVKPPLFRRPLGGIDEWSMGIIPGGWVIEKAPFPGSGYAPGDGPAIPEFKIESQRLPHGAELYRIAADGKERLVAGYDADLRRWLVKLPGGPGGRA
;
A
#
# COMPACT_ATOMS: atom_id res chain seq x y z
N MET A 1 -6.78 -2.41 -5.37
CA MET A 1 -6.07 -2.16 -4.11
C MET A 1 -4.78 -1.45 -4.39
N GLN A 2 -4.27 -0.70 -3.42
CA GLN A 2 -2.99 0.00 -3.45
C GLN A 2 -2.27 -0.19 -2.10
N LYS A 3 -0.96 -0.45 -2.16
CA LYS A 3 -0.04 -0.49 -1.02
C LYS A 3 1.12 0.45 -1.27
N VAL A 4 1.41 1.35 -0.33
CA VAL A 4 2.69 2.06 -0.32
C VAL A 4 3.80 1.08 0.07
N VAL A 5 4.84 1.01 -0.76
CA VAL A 5 5.99 0.12 -0.58
C VAL A 5 7.11 0.90 0.08
N ARG A 6 7.69 0.31 1.12
CA ARG A 6 8.87 0.90 1.77
C ARG A 6 10.04 0.93 0.78
N PRO A 7 10.85 2.01 0.72
CA PRO A 7 11.94 2.13 -0.25
C PRO A 7 12.88 0.93 -0.25
N GLU A 8 13.23 0.42 0.94
CA GLU A 8 14.10 -0.75 1.11
C GLU A 8 13.50 -2.05 0.56
N HIS A 9 12.18 -2.13 0.40
CA HIS A 9 11.50 -3.30 -0.15
C HIS A 9 11.41 -3.28 -1.68
N VAL A 10 11.57 -2.13 -2.34
CA VAL A 10 11.42 -2.03 -3.80
C VAL A 10 12.37 -2.98 -4.55
N PRO A 11 13.67 -3.08 -4.23
CA PRO A 11 14.58 -4.02 -4.90
C PRO A 11 14.16 -5.49 -4.72
N HIS A 12 13.56 -5.84 -3.59
CA HIS A 12 13.09 -7.21 -3.34
C HIS A 12 11.99 -7.64 -4.31
N TYR A 13 11.10 -6.71 -4.70
CA TYR A 13 10.13 -6.95 -5.77
C TYR A 13 10.85 -7.01 -7.13
N LEU A 14 11.59 -5.96 -7.49
CA LEU A 14 12.13 -5.81 -8.86
C LEU A 14 13.19 -6.85 -9.22
N GLU A 15 14.06 -7.20 -8.29
CA GLU A 15 15.22 -8.07 -8.51
C GLU A 15 15.04 -9.43 -7.84
N GLY A 16 14.46 -9.45 -6.64
CA GLY A 16 14.26 -10.66 -5.84
C GLY A 16 13.03 -11.49 -6.24
N GLY A 17 12.17 -10.98 -7.13
CA GLY A 17 10.94 -11.67 -7.55
C GLY A 17 9.89 -11.79 -6.45
N TYR A 18 10.01 -11.01 -5.36
CA TYR A 18 9.10 -11.07 -4.24
C TYR A 18 7.67 -10.79 -4.71
N ASP A 19 6.71 -11.62 -4.31
CA ASP A 19 5.33 -11.58 -4.80
C ASP A 19 4.30 -11.51 -3.67
N LEU A 20 4.75 -11.31 -2.43
CA LEU A 20 3.89 -11.25 -1.26
C LEU A 20 3.66 -9.81 -0.81
N VAL A 21 2.41 -9.49 -0.50
CA VAL A 21 2.00 -8.21 0.10
C VAL A 21 1.25 -8.46 1.41
N ALA A 22 1.49 -7.61 2.41
CA ALA A 22 0.89 -7.72 3.74
C ALA A 22 0.70 -6.34 4.39
N GLY A 23 -0.02 -6.32 5.51
CA GLY A 23 -0.28 -5.14 6.33
C GLY A 23 -1.36 -4.24 5.76
N TYR A 24 -1.24 -2.93 5.96
CA TYR A 24 -2.29 -1.98 5.59
C TYR A 24 -2.33 -1.64 4.11
N VAL A 25 -3.52 -1.70 3.50
CA VAL A 25 -3.79 -1.47 2.08
C VAL A 25 -5.06 -0.66 1.92
N HIS A 26 -5.18 0.03 0.79
CA HIS A 26 -6.28 0.94 0.49
C HIS A 26 -6.94 0.57 -0.83
N ARG A 27 -8.21 0.90 -1.01
CA ARG A 27 -8.81 0.79 -2.34
C ARG A 27 -8.26 1.95 -3.17
N PHE A 28 -7.90 1.68 -4.43
CA PHE A 28 -7.26 2.70 -5.25
C PHE A 28 -8.14 3.95 -5.42
N HIS A 29 -9.46 3.78 -5.52
CA HIS A 29 -10.39 4.90 -5.62
C HIS A 29 -10.38 5.82 -4.40
N ASP A 30 -10.11 5.31 -3.19
CA ASP A 30 -10.10 6.11 -1.96
C ASP A 30 -8.82 6.98 -1.85
N VAL A 31 -7.77 6.64 -2.61
CA VAL A 31 -6.45 7.29 -2.51
C VAL A 31 -5.98 7.91 -3.82
N ARG A 32 -6.79 7.86 -4.88
CA ARG A 32 -6.42 8.35 -6.22
C ARG A 32 -6.15 9.85 -6.28
N GLU A 33 -6.73 10.61 -5.35
CA GLU A 33 -6.53 12.06 -5.24
C GLU A 33 -5.24 12.42 -4.49
N LEU A 34 -4.61 11.44 -3.81
CA LEU A 34 -3.31 11.60 -3.17
C LEU A 34 -2.20 11.39 -4.20
N THR A 35 -1.97 12.41 -5.03
CA THR A 35 -1.13 12.29 -6.22
C THR A 35 0.36 12.51 -5.98
N THR A 36 0.78 12.96 -4.80
CA THR A 36 2.19 13.23 -4.48
C THR A 36 2.69 12.38 -3.31
N PRO A 37 4.02 12.14 -3.19
CA PRO A 37 4.61 11.46 -2.04
C PRO A 37 4.18 12.06 -0.70
N GLY A 38 4.28 13.39 -0.56
CA GLY A 38 3.88 14.08 0.66
C GLY A 38 2.39 13.92 1.00
N ALA A 39 1.50 13.92 -0.02
CA ALA A 39 0.07 13.70 0.19
C ALA A 39 -0.24 12.27 0.64
N LEU A 40 0.40 11.25 0.03
CA LEU A 40 0.27 9.86 0.44
C LEU A 40 0.80 9.62 1.85
N ILE A 41 1.97 10.16 2.17
CA ILE A 41 2.61 9.95 3.47
C ILE A 41 1.79 10.58 4.60
N ARG A 42 1.34 11.83 4.43
CA ARG A 42 0.50 12.51 5.43
C ARG A 42 -0.90 11.90 5.50
N GLY A 43 -1.56 11.71 4.36
CA GLY A 43 -2.95 11.23 4.31
C GLY A 43 -3.11 9.80 4.81
N LEU A 44 -2.11 8.94 4.61
CA LEU A 44 -2.13 7.57 5.11
C LEU A 44 -1.49 7.43 6.50
N GLY A 45 -1.07 8.53 7.13
CA GLY A 45 -0.48 8.52 8.47
C GLY A 45 0.81 7.71 8.55
N LEU A 46 1.64 7.76 7.52
CA LEU A 46 2.94 7.06 7.46
C LEU A 46 4.04 7.80 8.23
N ILE A 47 3.67 8.73 9.11
CA ILE A 47 4.58 9.53 9.94
C ILE A 47 4.44 9.03 11.38
N TYR A 48 5.19 7.98 11.70
CA TYR A 48 5.25 7.38 13.03
C TYR A 48 6.70 7.09 13.39
N GLU A 49 6.96 6.79 14.67
CA GLU A 49 8.31 6.51 15.16
C GLU A 49 8.96 5.33 14.39
N GLY A 50 10.14 5.56 13.81
CA GLY A 50 10.83 4.56 12.99
C GLY A 50 10.22 4.35 11.60
N SER A 51 9.35 5.25 11.12
CA SER A 51 8.87 5.21 9.75
C SER A 51 10.03 5.41 8.75
N PRO A 52 10.10 4.60 7.67
CA PRO A 52 11.08 4.81 6.60
C PRO A 52 10.67 5.92 5.62
N PHE A 53 9.48 6.52 5.82
CA PHE A 53 8.93 7.53 4.93
C PHE A 53 9.16 8.94 5.46
N THR A 54 9.45 9.87 4.54
CA THR A 54 9.53 11.30 4.85
C THR A 54 8.60 12.10 3.93
N PRO A 55 7.81 13.06 4.43
CA PRO A 55 6.94 13.89 3.58
C PRO A 55 7.69 14.71 2.52
N MET A 56 9.01 14.84 2.66
CA MET A 56 9.91 15.50 1.71
C MET A 56 10.50 14.53 0.67
N SER A 57 10.05 13.26 0.62
CA SER A 57 10.52 12.31 -0.37
C SER A 57 10.21 12.79 -1.79
N GLU A 58 11.23 12.81 -2.64
CA GLU A 58 11.10 13.17 -4.07
C GLU A 58 10.31 12.13 -4.87
N GLU A 59 10.20 10.91 -4.36
CA GLU A 59 9.42 9.84 -4.95
C GLU A 59 8.88 8.86 -3.91
N ILE A 60 7.82 8.15 -4.27
CA ILE A 60 7.28 7.04 -3.50
C ILE A 60 6.85 5.91 -4.43
N HIS A 61 6.95 4.67 -3.95
CA HIS A 61 6.54 3.50 -4.71
C HIS A 61 5.23 2.93 -4.17
N VAL A 62 4.35 2.52 -5.08
CA VAL A 62 3.10 1.84 -4.73
C VAL A 62 2.92 0.59 -5.58
N ILE A 63 2.34 -0.45 -5.01
CA ILE A 63 1.85 -1.62 -5.75
C ILE A 63 0.34 -1.52 -5.87
N ARG A 64 -0.19 -1.75 -7.07
CA ARG A 64 -1.63 -1.77 -7.38
C ARG A 64 -2.03 -3.13 -7.94
N TRP A 65 -3.18 -3.65 -7.51
CA TRP A 65 -3.70 -4.95 -7.96
C TRP A 65 -5.22 -5.07 -7.78
N PRO A 66 -5.90 -5.93 -8.56
CA PRO A 66 -7.33 -6.22 -8.37
C PRO A 66 -7.59 -7.02 -7.08
N ALA A 67 -8.67 -6.69 -6.36
CA ALA A 67 -9.11 -7.42 -5.17
C ALA A 67 -9.92 -8.66 -5.56
N VAL A 68 -9.24 -9.76 -5.91
CA VAL A 68 -9.90 -10.99 -6.41
C VAL A 68 -10.58 -11.86 -5.33
N LYS A 69 -10.33 -11.58 -4.04
CA LYS A 69 -10.93 -12.28 -2.89
C LYS A 69 -11.33 -11.28 -1.79
N PRO A 70 -12.50 -10.62 -1.90
CA PRO A 70 -12.92 -9.58 -0.96
C PRO A 70 -12.85 -9.95 0.53
N PRO A 71 -13.18 -11.18 0.98
CA PRO A 71 -13.09 -11.54 2.39
C PRO A 71 -11.68 -11.46 3.00
N LEU A 72 -10.63 -11.46 2.18
CA LEU A 72 -9.25 -11.31 2.65
C LEU A 72 -8.90 -9.86 3.02
N PHE A 73 -9.76 -8.89 2.72
CA PHE A 73 -9.57 -7.47 3.01
C PHE A 73 -10.50 -7.06 4.15
N ARG A 74 -9.98 -7.08 5.38
CA ARG A 74 -10.76 -6.77 6.58
C ARG A 74 -10.40 -5.38 7.08
N ARG A 75 -11.42 -4.62 7.48
CA ARG A 75 -11.17 -3.34 8.17
C ARG A 75 -10.45 -3.63 9.49
N PRO A 76 -9.34 -2.94 9.82
CA PRO A 76 -8.61 -3.15 11.06
C PRO A 76 -9.35 -2.48 12.21
N LEU A 77 -10.38 -3.15 12.71
CA LEU A 77 -11.11 -2.76 13.91
C LEU A 77 -10.37 -3.33 15.13
N GLY A 78 -10.12 -2.52 16.14
CA GLY A 78 -9.43 -2.99 17.35
C GLY A 78 -8.77 -1.87 18.15
N GLY A 79 -7.62 -2.16 18.76
CA GLY A 79 -6.94 -1.22 19.66
C GLY A 79 -5.45 -1.49 19.80
N ILE A 80 -4.82 -0.84 20.77
CA ILE A 80 -3.38 -0.99 21.06
C ILE A 80 -3.08 -2.05 22.13
N ASP A 81 -4.13 -2.58 22.75
CA ASP A 81 -4.10 -3.65 23.75
C ASP A 81 -5.41 -4.47 23.68
N GLU A 82 -5.49 -5.56 24.45
CA GLU A 82 -6.66 -6.45 24.46
C GLU A 82 -7.94 -5.74 24.92
N TRP A 83 -7.81 -4.81 25.86
CA TRP A 83 -8.93 -4.06 26.41
C TRP A 83 -9.55 -3.13 25.37
N SER A 84 -8.72 -2.27 24.76
CA SER A 84 -9.12 -1.33 23.71
C SER A 84 -9.63 -2.04 22.46
N MET A 85 -9.08 -3.22 22.12
CA MET A 85 -9.65 -4.07 21.07
C MET A 85 -11.04 -4.60 21.45
N GLY A 86 -11.20 -5.10 22.68
CA GLY A 86 -12.44 -5.76 23.14
C GLY A 86 -13.66 -4.84 23.22
N ILE A 87 -13.44 -3.53 23.40
CA ILE A 87 -14.53 -2.53 23.40
C ILE A 87 -14.99 -2.13 21.99
N ILE A 88 -14.21 -2.43 20.93
CA ILE A 88 -14.59 -2.15 19.55
C ILE A 88 -15.43 -3.31 19.00
N PRO A 89 -16.68 -3.07 18.56
CA PRO A 89 -17.51 -4.11 17.97
C PRO A 89 -16.85 -4.74 16.74
N GLY A 90 -16.65 -6.06 16.78
CA GLY A 90 -15.94 -6.79 15.72
C GLY A 90 -14.44 -6.55 15.69
N GLY A 91 -13.88 -6.00 16.78
CA GLY A 91 -12.45 -5.83 16.98
C GLY A 91 -11.69 -7.16 16.88
N TRP A 92 -10.59 -7.16 16.13
CA TRP A 92 -9.79 -8.36 15.88
C TRP A 92 -8.29 -8.08 15.76
N VAL A 93 -7.89 -6.82 15.83
CA VAL A 93 -6.49 -6.40 15.67
C VAL A 93 -6.00 -5.72 16.94
N ILE A 94 -4.82 -6.12 17.40
CA ILE A 94 -4.02 -5.37 18.37
C ILE A 94 -2.78 -4.88 17.63
N GLU A 95 -2.54 -3.57 17.64
CA GLU A 95 -1.49 -2.93 16.86
C GLU A 95 -0.73 -1.85 17.62
N LYS A 96 0.43 -1.45 17.10
CA LYS A 96 1.24 -0.42 17.75
C LYS A 96 0.63 0.97 17.55
N ALA A 97 0.75 1.81 18.57
CA ALA A 97 0.43 3.22 18.45
C ALA A 97 1.32 3.91 17.37
N PRO A 98 0.79 4.90 16.63
CA PRO A 98 -0.59 5.38 16.63
C PRO A 98 -1.50 4.47 15.78
N PHE A 99 -2.40 3.73 16.42
CA PHE A 99 -3.40 2.89 15.75
C PHE A 99 -4.81 3.27 16.25
N PRO A 100 -5.63 3.95 15.42
CA PRO A 100 -6.96 4.40 15.83
C PRO A 100 -7.98 3.28 16.00
N GLY A 101 -7.75 2.11 15.39
CA GLY A 101 -8.67 0.97 15.50
C GLY A 101 -10.05 1.18 14.86
N SER A 102 -10.24 2.24 14.07
CA SER A 102 -11.51 2.65 13.50
C SER A 102 -11.75 2.12 12.08
N GLY A 103 -10.76 1.44 11.51
CA GLY A 103 -10.77 1.00 10.11
C GLY A 103 -10.57 2.13 9.09
N TYR A 104 -9.98 3.24 9.52
CA TYR A 104 -9.56 4.36 8.67
C TYR A 104 -8.08 4.66 8.95
N ALA A 105 -7.38 5.15 7.93
CA ALA A 105 -5.98 5.55 8.07
C ALA A 105 -5.82 6.67 9.13
N PRO A 106 -4.71 6.69 9.89
CA PRO A 106 -4.48 7.66 10.97
C PRO A 106 -4.00 9.04 10.49
N GLY A 107 -3.97 9.27 9.17
CA GLY A 107 -3.37 10.46 8.59
C GLY A 107 -4.26 11.71 8.61
N ASP A 108 -3.70 12.79 8.08
CA ASP A 108 -4.39 14.07 7.98
C ASP A 108 -5.41 14.08 6.83
N GLY A 109 -6.46 14.88 6.97
CA GLY A 109 -7.42 15.15 5.90
C GLY A 109 -8.66 14.27 5.94
N PRO A 110 -9.32 14.02 4.79
CA PRO A 110 -10.54 13.23 4.73
C PRO A 110 -10.33 11.81 5.23
N ALA A 111 -11.38 11.19 5.80
CA ALA A 111 -11.32 9.82 6.27
C ALA A 111 -11.09 8.85 5.10
N ILE A 112 -9.96 8.13 5.12
CA ILE A 112 -9.60 7.13 4.10
C ILE A 112 -9.83 5.73 4.65
N PRO A 113 -10.76 4.94 4.08
CA PRO A 113 -10.96 3.55 4.49
C PRO A 113 -9.69 2.72 4.33
N GLU A 114 -9.31 2.03 5.40
CA GLU A 114 -8.11 1.19 5.44
C GLU A 114 -8.50 -0.28 5.65
N PHE A 115 -7.70 -1.17 5.07
CA PHE A 115 -7.84 -2.61 5.21
C PHE A 115 -6.52 -3.21 5.64
N LYS A 116 -6.56 -4.17 6.56
CA LYS A 116 -5.39 -4.97 6.92
C LYS A 116 -5.49 -6.32 6.25
N ILE A 117 -4.40 -6.72 5.62
CA ILE A 117 -4.24 -8.02 4.99
C ILE A 117 -3.11 -8.80 5.66
N GLU A 118 -3.30 -10.10 5.79
CA GLU A 118 -2.20 -11.03 6.01
C GLU A 118 -1.34 -11.17 4.75
N SER A 119 -0.26 -11.95 4.83
CA SER A 119 0.59 -12.23 3.67
C SER A 119 -0.19 -12.90 2.54
N GLN A 120 -0.31 -12.20 1.40
CA GLN A 120 -1.03 -12.65 0.22
C GLN A 120 -0.13 -12.55 -1.01
N ARG A 121 -0.18 -13.57 -1.89
CA ARG A 121 0.45 -13.47 -3.21
C ARG A 121 -0.29 -12.48 -4.08
N LEU A 122 0.46 -11.63 -4.76
CA LEU A 122 -0.04 -10.71 -5.76
C LEU A 122 -0.55 -11.50 -6.98
N PRO A 123 -1.70 -11.12 -7.56
CA PRO A 123 -2.18 -11.73 -8.79
C PRO A 123 -1.30 -11.34 -9.98
N HIS A 124 -1.34 -12.15 -11.05
CA HIS A 124 -0.78 -11.76 -12.34
C HIS A 124 -1.31 -10.39 -12.76
N GLY A 125 -0.43 -9.54 -13.30
CA GLY A 125 -0.79 -8.19 -13.72
C GLY A 125 -0.87 -7.19 -12.56
N ALA A 126 -0.43 -7.53 -11.35
CA ALA A 126 -0.15 -6.52 -10.34
C ALA A 126 0.95 -5.56 -10.85
N GLU A 127 0.85 -4.28 -10.50
CA GLU A 127 1.68 -3.23 -11.08
C GLU A 127 2.41 -2.47 -9.98
N LEU A 128 3.70 -2.19 -10.20
CA LEU A 128 4.52 -1.34 -9.34
C LEU A 128 4.69 0.00 -10.03
N TYR A 129 4.26 1.06 -9.34
CA TYR A 129 4.35 2.44 -9.80
C TYR A 129 5.33 3.23 -8.96
N ARG A 130 5.95 4.20 -9.59
CA ARG A 130 6.68 5.29 -8.95
C ARG A 130 5.90 6.58 -9.13
N ILE A 131 5.71 7.32 -8.05
CA ILE A 131 5.03 8.62 -8.03
C ILE A 131 6.07 9.65 -7.63
N ALA A 132 6.33 10.63 -8.50
CA ALA A 132 7.31 11.68 -8.25
C ALA A 132 6.69 12.87 -7.48
N ALA A 133 7.54 13.75 -6.94
CA ALA A 133 7.13 14.96 -6.21
C ALA A 133 6.17 15.88 -6.99
N ASP A 134 6.31 15.91 -8.32
CA ASP A 134 5.43 16.67 -9.23
C ASP A 134 4.08 15.97 -9.52
N GLY A 135 3.86 14.82 -8.90
CA GLY A 135 2.66 14.00 -9.04
C GLY A 135 2.62 13.12 -10.27
N LYS A 136 3.68 13.10 -11.10
CA LYS A 136 3.72 12.20 -12.25
C LYS A 136 3.89 10.76 -11.78
N GLU A 137 2.95 9.92 -12.21
CA GLU A 137 3.01 8.49 -12.02
C GLU A 137 3.70 7.81 -13.19
N ARG A 138 4.53 6.81 -12.88
CA ARG A 138 5.25 6.01 -13.86
C ARG A 138 5.13 4.53 -13.50
N LEU A 139 4.64 3.73 -14.43
CA LEU A 139 4.70 2.27 -14.31
C LEU A 139 6.17 1.83 -14.35
N VAL A 140 6.62 1.17 -13.30
CA VAL A 140 7.99 0.65 -13.15
C VAL A 140 8.05 -0.81 -13.56
N ALA A 141 7.08 -1.63 -13.15
CA ALA A 141 7.05 -3.04 -13.50
C ALA A 141 5.64 -3.62 -13.41
N GLY A 142 5.39 -4.67 -14.20
CA GLY A 142 4.21 -5.54 -14.04
C GLY A 142 4.65 -6.91 -13.53
N TYR A 143 3.91 -7.48 -12.59
CA TYR A 143 4.16 -8.81 -12.06
C TYR A 143 3.59 -9.89 -12.98
N ASP A 144 4.46 -10.80 -13.40
CA ASP A 144 4.10 -11.98 -14.17
C ASP A 144 4.11 -13.20 -13.23
N ALA A 145 2.93 -13.74 -12.95
CA ALA A 145 2.78 -14.87 -12.03
C ALA A 145 3.25 -16.22 -12.61
N ASP A 146 3.30 -16.35 -13.94
CA ASP A 146 3.75 -17.59 -14.60
C ASP A 146 5.28 -17.67 -14.51
N LEU A 147 5.94 -16.53 -14.72
CA LEU A 147 7.40 -16.39 -14.58
C LEU A 147 7.85 -16.08 -13.15
N ARG A 148 6.91 -15.80 -12.24
CA ARG A 148 7.13 -15.35 -10.86
C ARG A 148 8.17 -14.24 -10.74
N ARG A 149 8.06 -13.24 -11.60
CA ARG A 149 9.01 -12.12 -11.66
C ARG A 149 8.34 -10.82 -12.03
N TRP A 150 9.01 -9.73 -11.70
CA TRP A 150 8.59 -8.39 -12.10
C TRP A 150 9.24 -8.02 -13.43
N LEU A 151 8.42 -7.72 -14.43
CA LEU A 151 8.85 -7.30 -15.75
C LEU A 151 9.00 -5.77 -15.76
N VAL A 152 10.23 -5.31 -15.57
CA VAL A 152 10.58 -3.87 -15.55
C VAL A 152 10.23 -3.21 -16.88
N LYS A 153 9.57 -2.06 -16.80
CA LYS A 153 9.22 -1.19 -17.92
C LYS A 153 10.26 -0.07 -18.02
N LEU A 154 11.15 -0.19 -18.98
CA LEU A 154 12.14 0.85 -19.26
C LEU A 154 11.45 2.14 -19.74
N PRO A 155 12.02 3.32 -19.42
CA PRO A 155 11.65 4.57 -20.08
C PRO A 155 11.81 4.48 -21.59
N GLY A 156 10.68 4.39 -22.30
CA GLY A 156 10.62 4.40 -23.76
C GLY A 156 10.12 3.11 -24.40
N GLY A 157 9.75 2.07 -23.65
CA GLY A 157 9.10 0.89 -24.22
C GLY A 157 7.68 1.21 -24.71
N PRO A 158 7.26 0.81 -25.93
CA PRO A 158 5.91 1.07 -26.40
C PRO A 158 4.92 0.44 -25.43
N GLY A 159 3.98 1.26 -24.94
CA GLY A 159 2.89 0.82 -24.09
C GLY A 159 2.06 -0.21 -24.84
N GLY A 160 2.31 -1.49 -24.56
CA GLY A 160 1.54 -2.59 -25.09
C GLY A 160 0.12 -2.52 -24.55
N ARG A 161 -0.78 -1.96 -25.35
CA ARG A 161 -2.18 -2.37 -25.36
C ARG A 161 -2.25 -3.70 -26.11
N ALA A 162 -2.73 -4.73 -25.43
CA ALA A 162 -3.41 -5.88 -26.01
C ALA A 162 -4.71 -6.05 -25.22
#